data_AF-R5TR71-F1
#
_entry.id   AF-R5TR71-F1
#
_cell.length_a   1.000
_cell.length_b   1.000
_cell.length_c   1.000
_cell.angle_alpha   90.00
_cell.angle_beta   90.00
_cell.angle_gamma   90.00
#
_symmetry.space_group_name_H-M   'P 1'
#
loop_
_entity.id
_entity.type
_entity.pdbx_description
1 polymer ?
#
loop_
_entity_poly.entity_id
_entity_poly.type
_entity_poly.pdbx_seq_one_letter_code
_entity_poly.pdbx_strand_id
1 'polypeptide(L)'
;MEFKELTLEELTRGYVWSEEEQLYQCIFCGDKMEEGLIYSSRGKSVNALRAMQEHIFDEHGSVFECLLNLDKQMNGLSDAQKDVLEGLYYEKDNKAIGKEMGISDATVRTYKFNLQKMKRRARIFLAMMEQIENEDFIALRKRLEPEQNVENIRKPHFDTQFGANLLHPFFTQYNLK
;
A
#
# COMPACT_ATOMS: atom_id res chain seq x y z
N MET A 1 6.55 22.73 -2.25
CA MET A 1 7.05 21.40 -2.61
C MET A 1 5.91 20.72 -3.32
N GLU A 2 6.05 20.47 -4.61
CA GLU A 2 5.07 19.72 -5.40
C GLU A 2 5.05 18.31 -4.80
N PHE A 3 3.98 17.97 -4.07
CA PHE A 3 3.78 16.59 -3.61
C PHE A 3 3.44 15.77 -4.85
N LYS A 4 4.46 15.24 -5.53
CA LYS A 4 4.26 14.10 -6.40
C LYS A 4 3.70 12.99 -5.51
N GLU A 5 2.47 12.56 -5.77
CA GLU A 5 1.89 11.43 -5.04
C GLU A 5 2.77 10.19 -5.30
N LEU A 6 3.29 9.61 -4.22
CA LEU A 6 4.09 8.40 -4.31
C LEU A 6 3.19 7.24 -4.71
N THR A 7 3.61 6.49 -5.72
CA THR A 7 2.92 5.26 -6.11
C THR A 7 2.99 4.23 -4.98
N LEU A 8 2.06 3.27 -4.98
CA LEU A 8 2.10 2.16 -4.03
C LEU A 8 3.44 1.39 -4.08
N GLU A 9 4.03 1.27 -5.27
CA GLU A 9 5.33 0.63 -5.45
C GLU A 9 6.45 1.43 -4.78
N GLU A 10 6.50 2.75 -4.99
CA GLU A 10 7.47 3.64 -4.34
C GLU A 10 7.35 3.63 -2.81
N LEU A 11 6.12 3.66 -2.29
CA LEU A 11 5.86 3.52 -0.86
C LEU A 11 6.32 2.15 -0.33
N THR A 12 6.16 1.09 -1.11
CA THR A 12 6.53 -0.29 -0.69
C THR A 12 8.05 -0.48 -0.67
N ARG A 13 8.78 0.12 -1.61
CA ARG A 13 10.25 -0.01 -1.70
C ARG A 13 11.02 1.05 -0.92
N GLY A 14 10.40 2.18 -0.59
CA GLY A 14 10.99 3.27 0.20
C GLY A 14 11.85 4.25 -0.59
N TYR A 15 11.84 4.20 -1.92
CA TYR A 15 12.59 5.12 -2.78
C TYR A 15 11.84 5.42 -4.09
N VAL A 16 12.17 6.55 -4.71
CA VAL A 16 11.76 6.94 -6.07
C VAL A 16 12.93 6.71 -7.03
N TRP A 17 12.64 6.25 -8.25
CA TRP A 17 13.60 6.21 -9.34
C TRP A 17 13.33 7.37 -10.29
N SER A 18 14.34 8.20 -10.53
CA SER A 18 14.29 9.26 -11.53
C SER A 18 15.01 8.81 -12.79
N GLU A 19 14.27 8.59 -13.87
CA GLU A 19 14.85 8.22 -15.16
C GLU A 19 15.61 9.38 -15.81
N GLU A 20 15.17 10.63 -15.60
CA GLU A 20 15.85 11.82 -16.11
C GLU A 20 17.20 12.05 -15.40
N GLU A 21 17.22 11.94 -14.07
CA GLU A 21 18.43 12.16 -13.27
C GLU A 21 19.28 10.88 -13.11
N GLN A 22 18.78 9.72 -13.58
CA GLN A 22 19.42 8.40 -13.40
C GLN A 22 19.81 8.13 -11.94
N LEU A 23 18.89 8.36 -11.00
CA LEU A 23 19.16 8.17 -9.57
C LEU A 23 18.00 7.62 -8.77
N TYR A 24 18.35 6.97 -7.67
CA TYR A 24 17.43 6.58 -6.62
C TYR A 24 17.37 7.67 -5.55
N GLN A 25 16.17 8.03 -5.10
CA GLN A 25 15.96 8.98 -4.00
C GLN A 25 15.15 8.35 -2.87
N CYS A 26 15.66 8.40 -1.64
CA CYS A 26 14.95 7.91 -0.45
C CYS A 26 13.72 8.77 -0.17
N ILE A 27 12.56 8.15 0.08
CA ILE A 27 11.32 8.90 0.37
C ILE A 27 11.27 9.47 1.80
N PHE A 28 12.16 9.02 2.68
CA PHE A 28 12.14 9.38 4.10
C PHE A 28 13.10 10.53 4.43
N CYS A 29 14.31 10.54 3.85
CA CYS A 29 15.33 11.57 4.11
C CYS A 29 15.72 12.38 2.87
N GLY A 30 15.36 11.92 1.67
CA GLY A 30 15.71 12.59 0.42
C GLY A 30 17.12 12.29 -0.11
N ASP A 31 17.91 11.43 0.55
CA ASP A 31 19.24 11.01 0.08
C ASP A 31 19.17 10.42 -1.33
N LYS A 32 20.20 10.71 -2.12
CA LYS A 32 20.27 10.36 -3.54
C LYS A 32 21.45 9.44 -3.81
N MET A 33 21.21 8.41 -4.61
CA MET A 33 22.22 7.48 -5.09
C MET A 33 22.12 7.41 -6.62
N GLU A 34 23.07 8.06 -7.29
CA GLU A 34 23.23 8.08 -8.74
C GLU A 34 23.64 6.71 -9.28
N GLU A 35 22.96 6.26 -10.33
CA GLU A 35 23.25 5.03 -11.05
C GLU A 35 24.58 5.15 -11.80
N GLY A 36 25.30 4.03 -11.91
CA GLY A 36 26.64 3.99 -12.50
C GLY A 36 27.77 4.35 -11.54
N LEU A 37 27.48 4.88 -10.35
CA LEU A 37 28.46 5.02 -9.27
C LEU A 37 28.55 3.77 -8.40
N ILE A 38 29.73 3.55 -7.81
CA ILE A 38 29.99 2.46 -6.86
C ILE A 38 30.05 3.06 -5.45
N TYR A 39 29.24 2.50 -4.55
CA TYR A 39 29.14 2.92 -3.16
C TYR A 39 29.85 1.92 -2.26
N SER A 40 30.41 2.39 -1.14
CA SER A 40 30.90 1.51 -0.08
C SER A 40 29.80 1.38 0.98
N SER A 41 29.28 0.17 1.16
CA SER A 41 28.28 -0.13 2.17
C SER A 41 28.59 -1.47 2.82
N ARG A 42 28.49 -1.52 4.16
CA ARG A 42 28.78 -2.71 4.98
C ARG A 42 30.12 -3.39 4.63
N GLY A 43 31.13 -2.56 4.33
CA GLY A 43 32.48 -2.99 3.96
C GLY A 43 32.61 -3.60 2.55
N LYS A 44 31.61 -3.43 1.68
CA LYS A 44 31.61 -3.95 0.30
C LYS A 44 31.33 -2.82 -0.70
N SER A 45 31.84 -2.99 -1.92
CA SER A 45 31.46 -2.15 -3.06
C SER A 45 30.13 -2.65 -3.63
N VAL A 46 29.14 -1.76 -3.70
CA VAL A 46 27.77 -2.06 -4.15
C VAL A 46 27.30 -1.03 -5.18
N ASN A 47 26.30 -1.38 -6.00
CA ASN A 47 25.66 -0.45 -6.93
C ASN A 47 24.68 0.49 -6.20
N ALA A 48 24.19 1.51 -6.91
CA ALA A 48 23.29 2.52 -6.36
C ALA A 48 22.00 1.93 -5.79
N LEU A 49 21.37 1.00 -6.50
CA LEU A 49 20.15 0.33 -6.04
C LEU A 49 20.35 -0.37 -4.68
N ARG A 50 21.43 -1.16 -4.57
CA ARG A 50 21.75 -1.86 -3.32
C ARG A 50 22.15 -0.88 -2.23
N ALA A 51 22.90 0.17 -2.56
CA ALA A 51 23.25 1.22 -1.61
C ALA A 51 21.99 1.88 -1.03
N MET A 52 21.00 2.19 -1.87
CA MET A 52 19.71 2.75 -1.45
C MET A 52 18.93 1.80 -0.54
N GLN A 53 18.85 0.52 -0.91
CA GLN A 53 18.18 -0.49 -0.08
C GLN A 53 18.85 -0.61 1.30
N GLU A 54 20.19 -0.73 1.33
CA GLU A 54 20.94 -0.82 2.57
C GLU A 54 20.82 0.47 3.40
N HIS A 55 20.85 1.65 2.77
CA HIS A 55 20.60 2.95 3.41
C HIS A 55 19.24 2.99 4.12
N ILE A 56 18.16 2.55 3.47
CA ILE A 56 16.82 2.52 4.11
C ILE A 56 16.85 1.64 5.36
N PHE A 57 17.49 0.47 5.30
CA PHE A 57 17.59 -0.39 6.48
C PHE A 57 18.47 0.20 7.58
N ASP A 58 19.59 0.82 7.22
CA ASP A 58 20.60 1.29 8.19
C ASP A 58 20.21 2.64 8.83
N GLU A 59 19.61 3.56 8.07
CA GLU A 59 19.22 4.90 8.55
C GLU A 59 17.76 4.97 9.03
N HIS A 60 16.90 4.05 8.56
CA HIS A 60 15.46 4.12 8.81
C HIS A 60 14.87 2.84 9.42
N GLY A 61 15.69 1.80 9.64
CA GLY A 61 15.27 0.50 10.17
C GLY A 61 14.60 -0.35 9.10
N SER A 62 13.43 0.07 8.63
CA SER A 62 12.73 -0.54 7.49
C SER A 62 11.64 0.37 6.95
N VAL A 63 11.25 0.14 5.70
CA VAL A 63 10.07 0.81 5.10
C VAL A 63 8.83 0.59 5.96
N PHE A 64 8.64 -0.63 6.48
CA PHE A 64 7.48 -0.97 7.30
C PHE A 64 7.42 -0.13 8.57
N GLU A 65 8.53 -0.07 9.32
CA GLU A 65 8.60 0.68 10.57
C GLU A 65 8.40 2.18 10.35
N CYS A 66 8.96 2.75 9.27
CA CYS A 66 8.71 4.13 8.91
C CYS A 66 7.23 4.40 8.64
N LEU A 67 6.59 3.58 7.80
CA LEU A 67 5.16 3.75 7.46
C LEU A 67 4.26 3.55 8.69
N LEU A 68 4.61 2.62 9.59
CA LEU A 68 3.88 2.36 10.82
C LEU A 68 3.97 3.54 11.81
N ASN A 69 5.14 4.21 11.85
CA ASN A 69 5.43 5.32 12.75
C ASN A 69 5.07 6.70 12.20
N LEU A 70 4.57 6.79 10.96
CA LEU A 70 3.93 8.01 10.47
C LEU A 70 2.81 8.46 11.42
N ASP A 71 2.56 9.77 11.42
CA ASP A 71 1.48 10.37 12.20
C ASP A 71 0.15 9.66 11.92
N LYS A 72 -0.70 9.57 12.94
CA LYS A 72 -1.99 8.87 12.84
C LYS A 72 -2.89 9.41 11.73
N GLN A 73 -2.77 10.70 11.40
CA GLN A 73 -3.48 11.32 10.28
C GLN A 73 -3.03 10.75 8.92
N MET A 74 -1.80 10.23 8.83
CA MET A 74 -1.21 9.73 7.59
C MET A 74 -1.53 8.25 7.35
N ASN A 75 -1.39 7.38 8.37
CA ASN A 75 -1.65 5.94 8.18
C ASN A 75 -3.04 5.46 8.64
N GLY A 76 -3.77 6.27 9.42
CA GLY A 76 -5.15 5.97 9.83
C GLY A 76 -5.30 4.77 10.78
N LEU A 77 -4.20 4.29 11.39
CA LEU A 77 -4.20 3.12 12.26
C LEU A 77 -4.39 3.52 13.73
N SER A 78 -5.15 2.72 14.49
CA SER A 78 -5.12 2.78 15.96
C SER A 78 -3.87 2.09 16.51
N ASP A 79 -3.48 2.42 17.75
CA ASP A 79 -2.29 1.83 18.38
C ASP A 79 -2.38 0.30 18.44
N ALA A 80 -3.53 -0.24 18.85
CA ALA A 80 -3.77 -1.69 18.83
C ALA A 80 -3.68 -2.32 17.42
N GLN A 81 -4.01 -1.58 16.35
CA GLN A 81 -3.80 -2.06 14.99
C GLN A 81 -2.32 -2.03 14.60
N LYS A 82 -1.57 -1.02 15.05
CA LYS A 82 -0.12 -0.94 14.85
C LYS A 82 0.59 -2.10 15.52
N ASP A 83 0.27 -2.38 16.78
CA ASP A 83 0.86 -3.49 17.54
C ASP A 83 0.64 -4.85 16.85
N VAL A 84 -0.58 -5.09 16.35
CA VAL A 84 -0.87 -6.33 15.61
C VAL A 84 -0.08 -6.38 14.29
N LEU A 85 0.00 -5.28 13.54
CA LEU A 85 0.77 -5.22 12.31
C LEU A 85 2.26 -5.47 12.55
N GLU A 86 2.83 -4.86 13.59
CA GLU A 86 4.21 -5.06 14.01
C GLU A 86 4.47 -6.52 14.40
N GLY A 87 3.58 -7.12 15.19
CA GLY A 87 3.65 -8.53 15.52
C GLY A 87 3.62 -9.44 14.29
N LEU A 88 2.81 -9.11 13.27
CA LEU A 88 2.80 -9.85 12.01
C LEU A 88 4.08 -9.65 11.20
N TYR A 89 4.65 -8.45 11.18
CA TYR A 89 5.90 -8.14 10.50
C TYR A 89 7.06 -8.95 11.06
N TYR A 90 7.11 -9.11 12.39
CA TYR A 90 8.09 -9.95 13.09
C TYR A 90 7.70 -11.44 13.16
N GLU A 91 6.73 -11.89 12.35
CA GLU A 91 6.29 -13.28 12.24
C GLU A 91 5.83 -13.92 13.57
N LYS A 92 5.36 -13.12 14.52
CA LYS A 92 4.86 -13.60 15.82
C LYS A 92 3.55 -14.36 15.63
N ASP A 93 3.38 -15.44 16.40
CA ASP A 93 2.11 -16.14 16.47
C ASP A 93 1.05 -15.35 17.24
N ASN A 94 -0.22 -15.74 17.14
CA ASN A 94 -1.31 -15.00 17.78
C ASN A 94 -1.19 -14.99 19.31
N LYS A 95 -0.54 -16.00 19.90
CA LYS A 95 -0.39 -16.13 21.35
C LYS A 95 0.67 -15.17 21.88
N ALA A 96 1.78 -15.01 21.17
CA ALA A 96 2.82 -14.04 21.46
C ALA A 96 2.27 -12.61 21.36
N ILE A 97 1.57 -12.29 20.26
CA ILE A 97 0.93 -10.98 20.07
C ILE A 97 -0.09 -10.71 21.18
N GLY A 98 -0.95 -11.69 21.50
CA GLY A 98 -1.95 -11.56 22.55
C GLY A 98 -1.32 -11.29 23.92
N LYS A 99 -0.24 -12.00 24.25
CA LYS A 99 0.51 -11.81 25.49
C LYS A 99 1.12 -10.41 25.59
N GLU A 100 1.73 -9.91 24.53
CA GLU A 100 2.35 -8.57 24.51
C GLU A 100 1.32 -7.45 24.65
N MET A 101 0.16 -7.60 24.01
CA MET A 101 -0.93 -6.63 24.05
C MET A 101 -1.88 -6.79 25.25
N GLY A 102 -1.74 -7.85 26.05
CA GLY A 102 -2.66 -8.17 27.15
C GLY A 102 -4.08 -8.56 26.69
N ILE A 103 -4.22 -9.16 25.50
CA ILE A 103 -5.50 -9.58 24.92
C ILE A 103 -5.51 -11.08 24.59
N SER A 104 -6.70 -11.64 24.35
CA SER A 104 -6.82 -13.06 23.98
C SER A 104 -6.37 -13.35 22.53
N ASP A 105 -5.91 -14.57 22.27
CA ASP A 105 -5.60 -15.05 20.91
C ASP A 105 -6.79 -14.88 19.94
N ALA A 106 -8.02 -15.02 20.44
CA ALA A 106 -9.23 -14.80 19.65
C ALA A 106 -9.37 -13.34 19.22
N THR A 107 -9.09 -12.40 20.13
CA THR A 107 -9.09 -10.96 19.85
C THR A 107 -8.04 -10.60 18.79
N VAL A 108 -6.84 -11.18 18.85
CA VAL A 108 -5.80 -11.00 17.82
C VAL A 108 -6.29 -11.48 16.45
N ARG A 109 -6.93 -12.65 16.38
CA ARG A 109 -7.53 -13.14 15.11
C ARG A 109 -8.56 -12.17 14.56
N THR A 110 -9.40 -11.58 15.40
CA THR A 110 -10.37 -10.56 15.00
C THR A 110 -9.68 -9.31 14.44
N TYR A 111 -8.63 -8.81 15.08
CA TYR A 111 -7.84 -7.70 14.54
C TYR A 111 -7.25 -8.04 13.16
N LYS A 112 -6.62 -9.21 13.01
CA LYS A 112 -6.06 -9.69 11.73
C LYS A 112 -7.13 -9.73 10.64
N PHE A 113 -8.31 -10.27 10.95
CA PHE A 113 -9.43 -10.31 10.02
C PHE A 113 -9.88 -8.90 9.58
N ASN A 114 -10.01 -7.98 10.53
CA ASN A 114 -10.40 -6.60 10.26
C ASN A 114 -9.34 -5.85 9.43
N LEU A 115 -8.06 -6.06 9.70
CA LEU A 115 -6.96 -5.51 8.90
C LEU A 115 -6.98 -6.04 7.46
N GLN A 116 -7.23 -7.34 7.26
CA GLN A 116 -7.38 -7.91 5.91
C GLN A 116 -8.61 -7.33 5.19
N LYS A 117 -9.72 -7.13 5.91
CA LYS A 117 -10.92 -6.49 5.36
C LYS A 117 -10.64 -5.03 4.96
N MET A 118 -9.89 -4.30 5.79
CA MET A 118 -9.46 -2.92 5.52
C MET A 118 -8.55 -2.88 4.28
N LYS A 119 -7.55 -3.76 4.18
CA LYS A 119 -6.69 -3.90 2.99
C LYS A 119 -7.50 -4.14 1.71
N ARG A 120 -8.50 -5.04 1.75
CA ARG A 120 -9.38 -5.31 0.60
C ARG A 120 -10.19 -4.07 0.20
N ARG A 121 -10.77 -3.38 1.18
CA ARG A 121 -11.52 -2.13 0.96
C ARG A 121 -10.63 -1.02 0.38
N ALA A 122 -9.42 -0.85 0.91
CA ALA A 122 -8.46 0.14 0.42
C ALA A 122 -8.08 -0.13 -1.03
N ARG A 123 -7.89 -1.39 -1.44
CA ARG A 123 -7.62 -1.73 -2.85
C ARG A 123 -8.77 -1.36 -3.79
N ILE A 124 -10.01 -1.65 -3.39
CA ILE A 124 -11.19 -1.27 -4.18
C ILE A 124 -11.30 0.26 -4.25
N PHE A 125 -11.05 0.94 -3.13
CA PHE A 125 -11.05 2.39 -3.07
C PHE A 125 -10.00 3.01 -3.99
N LEU A 126 -8.74 2.58 -3.92
CA LEU A 126 -7.67 3.04 -4.81
C LEU A 126 -8.02 2.81 -6.28
N ALA A 127 -8.61 1.66 -6.62
CA ALA A 127 -9.06 1.41 -7.99
C ALA A 127 -10.18 2.37 -8.44
N MET A 128 -11.09 2.76 -7.54
CA MET A 128 -12.11 3.77 -7.86
C MET A 128 -11.49 5.16 -8.04
N MET A 129 -10.51 5.54 -7.21
CA MET A 129 -9.78 6.80 -7.36
C MET A 129 -9.04 6.87 -8.69
N GLU A 130 -8.37 5.78 -9.07
CA GLU A 130 -7.69 5.68 -10.37
C GLU A 130 -8.65 5.91 -11.55
N GLN A 131 -9.89 5.40 -11.50
CA GLN A 131 -10.91 5.66 -12.53
C GLN A 131 -11.36 7.12 -12.61
N ILE A 132 -11.19 7.88 -11.53
CA ILE A 132 -11.56 9.30 -11.44
C ILE A 132 -10.41 10.18 -11.92
N GLU A 133 -9.16 9.81 -11.64
CA GLU A 133 -7.99 10.68 -11.78
C GLU A 133 -7.12 10.35 -13.01
N ASN A 134 -7.08 9.11 -13.46
CA ASN A 134 -6.22 8.70 -14.57
C ASN A 134 -6.85 9.06 -15.92
N GLU A 135 -6.13 9.88 -16.70
CA GLU A 135 -6.57 10.39 -18.00
C GLU A 135 -6.90 9.29 -19.02
N ASP A 136 -6.24 8.13 -18.99
CA ASP A 136 -6.53 7.03 -19.90
C ASP A 136 -7.93 6.44 -19.64
N PHE A 137 -8.27 6.24 -18.35
CA PHE A 137 -9.59 5.78 -17.95
C PHE A 137 -10.67 6.83 -18.22
N ILE A 138 -10.36 8.11 -17.98
CA ILE A 138 -11.27 9.22 -18.28
C ILE A 138 -11.53 9.32 -19.79
N ALA A 139 -10.48 9.25 -20.62
CA ALA A 139 -10.59 9.30 -22.07
C ALA A 139 -11.36 8.10 -22.62
N LEU A 140 -11.12 6.90 -22.09
CA LEU A 140 -11.87 5.70 -22.42
C LEU A 140 -13.37 5.87 -22.10
N ARG A 141 -13.69 6.34 -20.89
CA ARG A 141 -15.09 6.60 -20.47
C ARG A 141 -15.77 7.62 -21.39
N LYS A 142 -15.13 8.75 -21.66
CA LYS A 142 -15.65 9.79 -22.58
C LYS A 142 -15.86 9.27 -24.00
N ARG A 143 -15.01 8.36 -24.48
CA ARG A 143 -15.15 7.74 -25.81
C ARG A 143 -16.37 6.81 -25.87
N LEU A 144 -16.60 6.03 -24.82
CA LEU A 144 -17.69 5.04 -24.77
C LEU A 144 -19.04 5.69 -24.42
N GLU A 145 -19.03 6.77 -23.65
CA GLU A 145 -20.21 7.54 -23.22
C GLU A 145 -19.99 9.04 -23.48
N PRO A 146 -20.07 9.49 -24.75
CA PRO A 146 -19.78 10.89 -25.11
C PRO A 146 -20.81 11.88 -24.54
N GLU A 147 -22.03 11.43 -24.26
CA GLU A 147 -23.10 12.23 -23.64
C GLU A 147 -23.43 11.66 -22.26
N GLN A 148 -22.64 12.01 -21.25
CA GLN A 148 -23.04 11.78 -19.86
C GLN A 148 -24.15 12.75 -19.50
N ASN A 149 -25.40 12.35 -19.70
CA ASN A 149 -26.52 13.08 -19.14
C ASN A 149 -26.52 12.87 -17.62
N VAL A 150 -26.10 13.89 -16.88
CA VAL A 150 -26.05 13.88 -15.40
C VAL A 150 -27.43 13.60 -14.79
N GLU A 151 -28.51 13.88 -15.52
CA GLU A 151 -29.89 13.62 -15.12
C GLU A 151 -30.30 12.14 -15.29
N ASN A 152 -29.53 11.34 -16.05
CA ASN A 152 -29.88 9.96 -16.38
C ASN A 152 -28.67 9.01 -16.31
N ILE A 153 -27.99 9.00 -15.16
CA ILE A 153 -26.88 8.08 -14.87
C ILE A 153 -27.38 6.63 -14.96
N ARG A 154 -26.90 5.88 -15.95
CA ARG A 154 -27.16 4.44 -16.06
C ARG A 154 -26.63 3.75 -14.81
N LYS A 155 -27.55 3.21 -13.99
CA LYS A 155 -27.18 2.32 -12.88
C LYS A 155 -27.00 0.91 -13.44
N PRO A 156 -25.95 0.18 -13.04
CA PRO A 156 -25.81 -1.22 -13.42
C PRO A 156 -27.05 -2.02 -12.98
N HIS A 157 -27.52 -2.91 -13.84
CA HIS A 157 -28.58 -3.86 -13.50
C HIS A 157 -27.99 -4.97 -12.64
N PHE A 158 -28.59 -5.24 -11.48
CA PHE A 158 -28.07 -6.19 -10.50
C PHE A 158 -28.83 -7.51 -10.59
N ASP A 159 -28.21 -8.55 -11.16
CA ASP A 159 -28.74 -9.91 -11.02
C ASP A 159 -28.49 -10.42 -9.60
N THR A 160 -29.57 -10.70 -8.89
CA THR A 160 -29.57 -11.12 -7.47
C THR A 160 -28.89 -12.48 -7.25
N GLN A 161 -28.60 -13.24 -8.30
CA GLN A 161 -27.94 -14.55 -8.22
C GLN A 161 -26.47 -14.50 -7.76
N PHE A 162 -25.75 -13.39 -7.95
CA PHE A 162 -24.35 -13.27 -7.53
C PHE A 162 -24.18 -12.67 -6.11
N GLY A 163 -25.28 -12.40 -5.40
CA GLY A 163 -25.26 -11.61 -4.17
C GLY A 163 -24.70 -10.21 -4.44
N ALA A 164 -24.44 -9.42 -3.40
CA ALA A 164 -23.85 -8.07 -3.51
C ALA A 164 -22.39 -8.05 -4.06
N ASN A 165 -21.94 -9.13 -4.71
CA ASN A 165 -20.59 -9.31 -5.23
C ASN A 165 -20.63 -9.49 -6.75
N LEU A 166 -20.43 -8.39 -7.48
CA LEU A 166 -20.39 -8.37 -8.95
C LEU A 166 -19.10 -8.94 -9.54
N LEU A 167 -18.10 -9.24 -8.69
CA LEU A 167 -16.89 -9.91 -9.13
C LEU A 167 -17.22 -11.37 -9.47
N HIS A 168 -16.72 -11.83 -10.62
CA HIS A 168 -16.92 -13.20 -11.07
C HIS A 168 -16.52 -14.20 -9.96
N PRO A 169 -17.25 -15.32 -9.75
CA PRO A 169 -17.00 -16.31 -8.71
C PRO A 169 -15.54 -16.76 -8.57
N PHE A 170 -14.82 -16.87 -9.69
CA PHE A 170 -13.38 -17.16 -9.72
C PHE A 170 -12.55 -16.20 -8.84
N PHE A 171 -12.92 -14.92 -8.76
CA PHE A 171 -12.25 -13.90 -7.97
C PHE A 171 -12.88 -13.70 -6.58
N THR A 172 -14.01 -14.35 -6.28
CA THR A 172 -14.75 -14.21 -5.01
C THR A 172 -14.76 -15.46 -4.14
N GLN A 173 -14.18 -16.57 -4.61
CA GLN A 173 -13.98 -17.82 -3.85
C GLN A 173 -13.13 -17.68 -2.58
N TYR A 174 -12.55 -16.51 -2.29
CA TYR A 174 -12.00 -16.18 -0.98
C TYR A 174 -13.12 -15.89 0.01
N ASN A 175 -13.81 -16.96 0.43
CA ASN A 175 -14.84 -17.04 1.45
C ASN A 175 -14.86 -15.82 2.39
N LEU A 176 -15.87 -14.97 2.20
CA LEU A 176 -16.37 -14.04 3.21
C LEU A 176 -17.11 -14.85 4.30
N LYS A 177 -16.41 -15.78 4.94
CA LYS A 177 -16.84 -16.38 6.21
C LYS A 177 -16.21 -15.61 7.35
#